data_AF-A0AA97A3D0-F1
#
_entry.id   AF-A0AA97A3D0-F1
#
_cell.length_a   1.000
_cell.length_b   1.000
_cell.length_c   1.000
_cell.angle_alpha   90.00
_cell.angle_beta   90.00
_cell.angle_gamma   90.00
#
_symmetry.space_group_name_H-M   'P 1'
#
loop_
_entity.id
_entity.type
_entity.pdbx_description
1 polymer ?
#
loop_
_entity_poly.entity_id
_entity_poly.type
_entity_poly.pdbx_seq_one_letter_code
_entity_poly.pdbx_strand_id
1 'polypeptide(L)'
;MAAVAGTISSMMFSQEYNVIPYYVKAEDYLDCKKPREQRQYLTTGDFSKLRTEGVKDIIDIITFPVVLPEIRLITVLKKISLSENEKITKRDLINHMRINEENKKIFGYPGEITSEKKVNKDERARIYAWLNQNIINKLEKDWGLINIHKDGKNSWLSLTQKGRDMLKYLDMDFSCEIRN
;
A
#
# COMPACT_ATOMS: atom_id res chain seq x y z
N MET A 1 14.14 -13.82 3.84
CA MET A 1 13.08 -12.82 3.52
C MET A 1 11.72 -13.45 3.24
N ALA A 2 11.64 -14.60 2.55
CA ALA A 2 10.36 -15.24 2.19
C ALA A 2 9.41 -15.50 3.37
N ALA A 3 9.91 -15.97 4.53
CA ALA A 3 9.09 -16.23 5.71
C ALA A 3 8.40 -14.96 6.25
N VAL A 4 9.14 -13.86 6.36
CA VAL A 4 8.61 -12.56 6.84
C VAL A 4 7.56 -12.02 5.86
N ALA A 5 7.84 -12.10 4.56
CA ALA A 5 6.89 -11.70 3.53
C ALA A 5 5.59 -12.53 3.58
N GLY A 6 5.71 -13.85 3.79
CA GLY A 6 4.56 -14.74 3.98
C GLY A 6 3.74 -14.37 5.21
N THR A 7 4.39 -14.11 6.35
CA THR A 7 3.73 -13.63 7.57
C THR A 7 2.96 -12.34 7.32
N ILE A 8 3.60 -11.32 6.74
CA ILE A 8 2.94 -10.02 6.49
C ILE A 8 1.78 -10.19 5.49
N SER A 9 1.98 -10.98 4.43
CA SER A 9 0.94 -11.28 3.44
C SER A 9 -0.28 -11.93 4.10
N SER A 10 -0.07 -12.93 4.95
CA SER A 10 -1.17 -13.56 5.69
C SER A 10 -1.92 -12.58 6.60
N MET A 11 -1.22 -11.63 7.22
CA MET A 11 -1.86 -10.57 8.01
C MET A 11 -2.68 -9.61 7.13
N MET A 12 -2.17 -9.24 5.95
CA MET A 12 -2.86 -8.38 4.98
C MET A 12 -4.17 -9.01 4.48
N PHE A 13 -4.17 -10.30 4.19
CA PHE A 13 -5.34 -11.01 3.67
C PHE A 13 -6.15 -11.78 4.72
N SER A 14 -5.86 -11.54 6.00
CA SER A 14 -6.52 -12.22 7.12
C SER A 14 -8.04 -12.02 7.11
N GLN A 15 -8.53 -10.86 6.69
CA GLN A 15 -9.97 -10.56 6.61
C GLN A 15 -10.69 -11.31 5.48
N GLU A 16 -9.99 -11.58 4.37
CA GLU A 16 -10.58 -12.21 3.18
C GLU A 16 -10.53 -13.74 3.26
N TYR A 17 -9.41 -14.29 3.76
CA TYR A 17 -9.15 -15.73 3.74
C TYR A 17 -9.03 -16.37 5.13
N ASN A 18 -9.25 -15.61 6.21
CA ASN A 18 -9.14 -16.09 7.59
C ASN A 18 -7.82 -16.83 7.88
N VAL A 19 -6.70 -16.26 7.39
CA VAL A 19 -5.36 -16.82 7.59
C VAL A 19 -4.70 -16.16 8.80
N ILE A 20 -4.22 -16.98 9.73
CA ILE A 20 -3.55 -16.54 10.95
C ILE A 20 -2.10 -17.06 10.90
N PRO A 21 -1.08 -16.17 10.87
CA PRO A 21 0.30 -16.61 10.90
C PRO A 21 0.67 -17.18 12.27
N TYR A 22 1.45 -18.26 12.26
CA TYR A 22 2.04 -18.86 13.43
C TYR A 22 3.52 -19.20 13.16
N TYR A 23 4.30 -19.32 14.22
CA TYR A 23 5.68 -19.76 14.17
C TYR A 23 5.79 -21.19 14.66
N VAL A 24 6.45 -22.06 13.89
CA VAL A 24 6.68 -23.45 14.27
C VAL A 24 8.06 -23.60 14.88
N LYS A 25 8.12 -24.14 16.09
CA LYS A 25 9.36 -24.58 16.72
C LYS A 25 9.62 -26.03 16.34
N ALA A 26 10.74 -26.28 15.68
CA ALA A 26 11.12 -27.64 15.31
C ALA A 26 11.56 -28.45 16.54
N GLU A 27 11.47 -29.77 16.43
CA GLU A 27 11.97 -30.68 17.47
C GLU A 27 13.49 -30.84 17.38
N ASP A 28 14.00 -30.99 16.16
CA ASP A 28 15.41 -31.17 15.88
C ASP A 28 15.93 -30.11 14.90
N TYR A 29 17.11 -29.58 15.21
CA TYR A 29 17.81 -28.58 14.42
C TYR A 29 19.17 -29.15 14.04
N LEU A 30 19.57 -29.02 12.76
CA LEU A 30 20.89 -29.45 12.29
C LEU A 30 22.03 -28.84 13.13
N ASP A 31 21.86 -27.61 13.60
CA ASP A 31 22.84 -26.89 14.41
C ASP A 31 23.08 -27.53 15.79
N CYS A 32 22.14 -28.36 16.26
CA CYS A 32 22.28 -29.14 17.49
C CYS A 32 22.92 -30.52 17.27
N LYS A 33 23.12 -30.95 16.01
CA LYS A 33 23.75 -32.24 15.67
C LYS A 33 25.26 -32.20 15.83
N LYS A 34 25.89 -33.38 15.87
CA LYS A 34 27.35 -33.49 16.06
C LYS A 34 28.11 -32.85 14.88
N PRO A 35 29.32 -32.28 15.10
CA PRO A 35 30.08 -31.60 14.05
C PRO A 35 30.38 -32.45 12.80
N ARG A 36 30.46 -33.79 12.96
CA ARG A 36 30.65 -34.72 11.83
C ARG A 36 29.42 -34.78 10.92
N GLU A 37 28.22 -34.78 11.50
CA GLU A 37 26.94 -34.83 10.76
C GLU A 37 26.65 -33.49 10.08
N GLN A 38 26.98 -32.38 10.75
CA GLN A 38 26.92 -31.04 10.16
C GLN A 38 27.86 -30.90 8.97
N ARG A 39 29.12 -31.37 9.10
CA ARG A 39 30.10 -31.36 8.01
C ARG A 39 29.63 -32.20 6.82
N GLN A 40 29.08 -33.39 7.08
CA GLN A 40 28.55 -34.25 6.03
C GLN A 40 27.42 -33.56 5.25
N TYR A 41 26.54 -32.83 5.93
CA TYR A 41 25.53 -31.99 5.30
C TYR A 41 26.12 -30.91 4.39
N LEU A 42 27.17 -30.22 4.85
CA LEU A 42 27.82 -29.13 4.12
C LEU A 42 28.65 -29.63 2.92
N THR A 43 29.28 -30.79 3.02
CA THR A 43 30.17 -31.34 1.97
C THR A 43 29.44 -32.09 0.88
N THR A 44 28.29 -32.71 1.18
CA THR A 44 27.60 -33.56 0.20
C THR A 44 26.75 -32.73 -0.76
N GLY A 45 26.47 -31.46 -0.44
CA GLY A 45 25.63 -30.57 -1.27
C GLY A 45 24.21 -31.08 -1.47
N ASP A 46 23.80 -32.08 -0.69
CA ASP A 46 22.56 -32.81 -0.86
C ASP A 46 21.45 -32.07 -0.11
N PHE A 47 20.81 -31.14 -0.83
CA PHE A 47 19.68 -30.35 -0.32
C PHE A 47 18.39 -31.18 -0.15
N SER A 48 18.42 -32.48 -0.43
CA SER A 48 17.28 -33.40 -0.19
C SER A 48 16.94 -33.50 1.30
N LYS A 49 17.89 -33.18 2.17
CA LYS A 49 17.82 -33.42 3.59
C LYS A 49 17.48 -32.08 4.30
N LEU A 50 16.43 -32.08 5.11
CA LEU A 50 15.89 -30.87 5.73
C LEU A 50 16.76 -30.40 6.91
N ARG A 51 16.99 -29.09 7.02
CA ARG A 51 17.75 -28.50 8.14
C ARG A 51 17.06 -28.61 9.50
N THR A 52 15.74 -28.82 9.50
CA THR A 52 14.91 -28.91 10.70
C THR A 52 13.90 -30.03 10.51
N GLU A 53 13.68 -30.82 11.55
CA GLU A 53 12.80 -31.99 11.53
C GLU A 53 11.87 -31.98 12.76
N GLY A 54 10.66 -32.52 12.58
CA GLY A 54 9.64 -32.60 13.64
C GLY A 54 9.00 -31.25 14.00
N VAL A 55 7.95 -31.32 14.83
CA VAL A 55 7.23 -30.16 15.37
C VAL A 55 7.18 -30.31 16.88
N LYS A 56 7.85 -29.40 17.59
CA LYS A 56 7.87 -29.39 19.05
C LYS A 56 6.76 -28.54 19.63
N ASP A 57 6.55 -27.37 19.05
CA ASP A 57 5.61 -26.38 19.56
C ASP A 57 5.16 -25.42 18.46
N ILE A 58 3.99 -24.81 18.66
CA ILE A 58 3.41 -23.80 17.77
C ILE A 58 3.21 -22.54 18.59
N ILE A 59 3.86 -21.46 18.16
CA ILE A 59 3.84 -20.18 18.84
C ILE A 59 3.02 -19.21 17.99
N ASP A 60 1.96 -18.67 18.57
CA ASP A 60 1.15 -17.65 17.91
C ASP A 60 1.94 -16.36 17.74
N ILE A 61 1.88 -15.79 16.54
CA ILE A 61 2.50 -14.51 16.25
C ILE A 61 1.48 -13.42 16.56
N ILE A 62 1.93 -12.35 17.23
CA ILE A 62 1.10 -11.16 17.46
C ILE A 62 0.68 -10.60 16.10
N THR A 63 -0.61 -10.65 15.82
CA THR A 63 -1.20 -10.08 14.60
C THR A 63 -1.60 -8.63 14.83
N PHE A 64 -1.45 -7.83 13.79
CA PHE A 64 -1.94 -6.46 13.75
C PHE A 64 -2.69 -6.27 12.43
N PRO A 65 -3.74 -5.43 12.41
CA PRO A 65 -4.49 -5.18 11.19
C PRO A 65 -3.60 -4.43 10.19
N VAL A 66 -3.18 -5.11 9.13
CA VAL A 66 -2.47 -4.49 8.01
C VAL A 66 -3.48 -4.19 6.91
N VAL A 67 -3.85 -2.92 6.78
CA VAL A 67 -4.82 -2.47 5.78
C VAL A 67 -4.09 -2.06 4.51
N LEU A 68 -4.51 -2.60 3.37
CA LEU A 68 -4.03 -2.16 2.07
C LEU A 68 -4.59 -0.77 1.74
N PRO A 69 -3.76 0.18 1.28
CA PRO A 69 -4.24 1.50 0.90
C PRO A 69 -5.21 1.42 -0.29
N GLU A 70 -6.28 2.20 -0.23
CA GLU A 70 -7.20 2.35 -1.35
C GLU A 70 -6.47 2.92 -2.58
N ILE A 71 -6.69 2.32 -3.75
CA ILE A 71 -6.07 2.73 -5.03
C ILE A 71 -6.27 4.22 -5.30
N ARG A 72 -7.43 4.77 -4.94
CA ARG A 72 -7.76 6.21 -5.04
C ARG A 72 -6.73 7.11 -4.38
N LEU A 73 -6.27 6.71 -3.19
CA LEU A 73 -5.30 7.47 -2.40
C LEU A 73 -3.92 7.45 -3.06
N ILE A 74 -3.53 6.28 -3.58
CA ILE A 74 -2.27 6.09 -4.32
C ILE A 74 -2.25 6.95 -5.57
N THR A 75 -3.33 6.94 -6.36
CA THR A 75 -3.44 7.76 -7.58
C THR A 75 -3.28 9.24 -7.29
N VAL A 76 -3.84 9.72 -6.18
CA VAL A 76 -3.69 11.12 -5.76
C VAL A 76 -2.25 11.43 -5.38
N LEU A 77 -1.59 10.58 -4.59
CA LEU A 77 -0.19 10.76 -4.22
C LEU A 77 0.72 10.83 -5.46
N LYS A 78 0.55 9.89 -6.42
CA LYS A 78 1.27 9.91 -7.70
C LYS A 78 1.02 11.21 -8.45
N LYS A 79 -0.23 11.68 -8.49
CA LYS A 79 -0.57 12.94 -9.16
C LYS A 79 0.08 14.17 -8.51
N ILE A 80 0.21 14.20 -7.19
CA ILE A 80 0.97 15.28 -6.50
C ILE A 80 2.44 15.20 -6.88
N SER A 81 3.03 14.01 -6.89
CA SER A 81 4.44 13.80 -7.25
C SER A 81 4.78 14.24 -8.67
N LEU A 82 3.85 14.04 -9.62
CA LEU A 82 4.01 14.42 -11.03
C LEU A 82 3.69 15.90 -11.31
N SER A 83 3.18 16.64 -10.32
CA SER A 83 2.83 18.05 -10.50
C SER A 83 4.06 18.95 -10.42
N GLU A 84 4.02 20.08 -11.13
CA GLU A 84 5.08 21.08 -11.07
C GLU A 84 5.28 21.54 -9.61
N ASN A 85 6.52 21.45 -9.13
CA ASN A 85 6.92 21.77 -7.76
C ASN A 85 6.28 20.92 -6.64
N GLU A 86 5.76 19.72 -6.93
CA GLU A 86 5.05 18.85 -5.96
C GLU A 86 3.83 19.55 -5.31
N LYS A 87 3.23 20.52 -6.01
CA LYS A 87 2.10 21.30 -5.51
C LYS A 87 0.91 21.13 -6.44
N ILE A 88 -0.23 20.73 -5.87
CA ILE A 88 -1.48 20.64 -6.62
C ILE A 88 -2.61 21.36 -5.91
N THR A 89 -3.49 22.00 -6.68
CA THR A 89 -4.71 22.56 -6.13
C THR A 89 -5.83 21.53 -6.11
N LYS A 90 -6.82 21.73 -5.22
CA LYS A 90 -8.03 20.89 -5.19
C LYS A 90 -8.81 20.93 -6.51
N ARG A 91 -8.71 22.03 -7.27
CA ARG A 91 -9.33 22.17 -8.61
C ARG A 91 -8.70 21.21 -9.59
N ASP A 92 -7.37 21.15 -9.60
CA ASP A 92 -6.62 20.33 -10.54
C ASP A 92 -6.82 18.84 -10.27
N LEU A 93 -6.94 18.45 -8.99
CA LEU A 93 -7.32 17.09 -8.61
C LEU A 93 -8.71 16.72 -9.14
N ILE A 94 -9.71 17.59 -8.98
CA ILE A 94 -11.06 17.34 -9.51
C ILE A 94 -11.01 17.22 -11.04
N ASN A 95 -10.25 18.07 -11.72
CA ASN A 95 -10.08 17.97 -13.17
C ASN A 95 -9.44 16.62 -13.55
N HIS A 96 -8.37 16.20 -12.88
CA HIS A 96 -7.71 14.92 -13.13
C HIS A 96 -8.65 13.72 -12.95
N MET A 97 -9.49 13.74 -11.91
CA MET A 97 -10.49 12.70 -11.67
C MET A 97 -11.54 12.59 -12.79
N ARG A 98 -11.76 13.68 -13.54
CA ARG A 98 -12.79 13.77 -14.58
C ARG A 98 -12.31 13.40 -15.97
N ILE A 99 -11.02 13.62 -16.27
CA ILE A 99 -10.50 13.52 -17.64
C ILE A 99 -10.55 12.06 -18.15
N ASN A 100 -10.15 11.08 -17.33
CA ASN A 100 -10.06 9.68 -17.76
C ASN A 100 -11.23 8.85 -17.21
N GLU A 101 -11.81 7.96 -18.03
CA GLU A 101 -12.86 7.03 -17.57
C GLU A 101 -12.36 6.06 -16.50
N GLU A 102 -11.10 5.61 -16.61
CA GLU A 102 -10.43 4.81 -15.59
C GLU A 102 -10.37 5.53 -14.25
N ASN A 103 -10.05 6.83 -14.26
CA ASN A 103 -10.05 7.65 -13.05
C ASN A 103 -11.48 7.74 -12.47
N LYS A 104 -12.51 7.92 -13.29
CA LYS A 104 -13.90 7.94 -12.80
C LYS A 104 -14.26 6.64 -12.09
N LYS A 105 -13.87 5.49 -12.65
CA LYS A 105 -14.07 4.17 -12.03
C LYS A 105 -13.28 4.04 -10.72
N ILE A 106 -12.00 4.43 -10.74
CA ILE A 106 -11.14 4.41 -9.56
C ILE A 106 -11.78 5.23 -8.45
N PHE A 107 -12.15 6.49 -8.69
CA PHE A 107 -12.65 7.42 -7.68
C PHE A 107 -14.14 7.28 -7.33
N GLY A 108 -14.94 6.56 -8.14
CA GLY A 108 -16.38 6.36 -7.88
C GLY A 108 -17.12 7.69 -7.69
N TYR A 109 -16.88 8.61 -8.62
CA TYR A 109 -17.23 10.02 -8.48
C TYR A 109 -18.75 10.27 -8.41
N PRO A 110 -19.27 11.05 -7.45
CA PRO A 110 -20.71 11.24 -7.21
C PRO A 110 -21.41 12.28 -8.12
N GLY A 111 -20.83 12.68 -9.25
CA GLY A 111 -21.40 13.74 -10.10
C GLY A 111 -21.24 13.51 -11.60
N GLU A 112 -22.32 13.57 -12.35
CA GLU A 112 -22.27 13.65 -13.81
C GLU A 112 -22.03 15.09 -14.23
N ILE A 113 -20.78 15.48 -14.43
CA ILE A 113 -20.52 16.74 -15.12
C ILE A 113 -20.44 16.45 -16.61
N THR A 114 -21.60 16.52 -17.28
CA THR A 114 -21.66 16.67 -18.73
C THR A 114 -20.86 17.92 -19.09
N SER A 115 -19.95 17.79 -20.05
CA SER A 115 -18.88 18.75 -20.41
C SER A 115 -19.34 20.16 -20.77
N GLU A 116 -20.64 20.45 -20.77
CA GLU A 116 -21.21 21.65 -21.40
C GLU A 116 -22.12 22.48 -20.48
N LYS A 117 -22.49 22.02 -19.27
CA LYS A 117 -23.32 22.82 -18.35
C LYS A 117 -22.49 23.37 -17.19
N LYS A 118 -22.63 24.68 -16.94
CA LYS A 118 -22.09 25.38 -15.77
C LYS A 118 -22.41 24.57 -14.51
N VAL A 119 -21.40 23.92 -13.93
CA VAL A 119 -21.54 23.27 -12.62
C VAL A 119 -22.06 24.31 -11.64
N ASN A 120 -23.25 24.08 -11.07
CA ASN A 120 -23.84 24.99 -10.10
C ASN A 120 -22.92 25.09 -8.86
N LYS A 121 -22.94 26.25 -8.20
CA LYS A 121 -22.09 26.53 -7.04
C LYS A 121 -22.22 25.46 -5.96
N ASP A 122 -23.43 24.93 -5.77
CA ASP A 122 -23.76 23.91 -4.77
C ASP A 122 -23.16 22.55 -5.11
N GLU A 123 -23.15 22.16 -6.38
CA GLU A 123 -22.56 20.90 -6.84
C GLU A 123 -21.03 20.93 -6.65
N ARG A 124 -20.38 22.05 -7.00
CA ARG A 124 -18.94 22.25 -6.71
C ARG A 124 -18.66 22.07 -5.22
N ALA A 125 -19.46 22.69 -4.36
CA ALA A 125 -19.28 22.61 -2.91
C ALA A 125 -19.38 21.15 -2.41
N ARG A 126 -20.34 20.36 -2.91
CA ARG A 126 -20.48 18.94 -2.57
C ARG A 126 -19.25 18.13 -3.01
N ILE A 127 -18.74 18.35 -4.21
CA ILE A 127 -17.55 17.67 -4.73
C ILE A 127 -16.33 17.96 -3.86
N TYR A 128 -16.12 19.23 -3.48
CA TYR A 128 -15.02 19.59 -2.58
C TYR A 128 -15.17 18.95 -1.19
N ALA A 129 -16.38 18.93 -0.64
CA ALA A 129 -16.64 18.29 0.65
C ALA A 129 -16.33 16.78 0.58
N TRP A 130 -16.79 16.11 -0.47
CA TRP A 130 -16.52 14.69 -0.70
C TRP A 130 -15.02 14.42 -0.86
N LEU A 131 -14.30 15.22 -1.66
CA LEU A 131 -12.86 15.12 -1.85
C LEU A 131 -12.11 15.30 -0.52
N ASN A 132 -12.53 16.28 0.29
CA ASN A 132 -11.93 16.51 1.59
C ASN A 132 -12.12 15.31 2.51
N GLN A 133 -13.35 14.81 2.63
CA GLN A 133 -13.69 13.73 3.56
C GLN A 133 -13.06 12.39 3.16
N ASN A 134 -13.12 12.02 1.89
CA ASN A 134 -12.76 10.66 1.46
C ASN A 134 -11.30 10.49 1.06
N ILE A 135 -10.62 11.57 0.69
CA ILE A 135 -9.27 11.50 0.12
C ILE A 135 -8.30 12.35 0.94
N ILE A 136 -8.54 13.66 1.01
CA ILE A 136 -7.55 14.58 1.60
C ILE A 136 -7.40 14.33 3.09
N ASN A 137 -8.50 14.18 3.84
CA ASN A 137 -8.44 13.91 5.28
C ASN A 137 -7.76 12.57 5.58
N LYS A 138 -8.01 11.52 4.77
CA LYS A 138 -7.32 10.23 4.93
C LYS A 138 -5.81 10.39 4.72
N LEU A 139 -5.42 11.07 3.64
CA LEU A 139 -4.00 11.28 3.32
C LEU A 139 -3.29 12.19 4.34
N GLU A 140 -3.96 13.19 4.88
CA GLU A 140 -3.39 14.14 5.85
C GLU A 140 -3.41 13.59 7.27
N LYS A 141 -4.58 13.21 7.80
CA LYS A 141 -4.78 12.91 9.21
C LYS A 141 -4.45 11.46 9.56
N ASP A 142 -4.93 10.52 8.76
CA ASP A 142 -4.79 9.10 9.08
C ASP A 142 -3.40 8.61 8.68
N TRP A 143 -2.92 9.02 7.49
CA TRP A 143 -1.66 8.53 6.93
C TRP A 143 -0.49 9.51 7.08
N GLY A 144 -0.73 10.82 7.20
CA GLY A 144 0.32 11.83 7.35
C GLY A 144 1.24 11.94 6.12
N LEU A 145 0.70 11.75 4.91
CA LEU A 145 1.47 11.71 3.66
C LEU A 145 1.49 13.06 2.94
N ILE A 146 0.50 13.93 3.18
CA ILE A 146 0.37 15.23 2.55
C ILE A 146 0.24 16.35 3.58
N ASN A 147 0.62 17.56 3.19
CA ASN A 147 0.36 18.80 3.91
C ASN A 147 -0.62 19.67 3.13
N ILE A 148 -1.53 20.33 3.85
CA ILE A 148 -2.43 21.33 3.29
C ILE A 148 -1.89 22.72 3.63
N HIS A 149 -1.58 23.49 2.60
CA HIS A 149 -1.18 24.88 2.74
C HIS A 149 -2.33 25.78 2.30
N LYS A 150 -2.67 26.76 3.14
CA LYS A 150 -3.72 27.74 2.85
C LYS A 150 -3.05 29.07 2.47
N ASP A 151 -3.45 29.59 1.32
CA ASP A 151 -3.07 30.92 0.84
C ASP A 151 -4.36 31.72 0.56
N GLY A 152 -4.83 32.43 1.58
CA GLY A 152 -6.11 33.12 1.57
C GLY A 152 -7.29 32.19 1.31
N LYS A 153 -8.00 32.40 0.18
CA LYS A 153 -9.13 31.56 -0.26
C LYS A 153 -8.70 30.30 -1.00
N ASN A 154 -7.44 30.22 -1.42
CA ASN A 154 -6.91 29.08 -2.15
C ASN A 154 -6.19 28.14 -1.18
N SER A 155 -6.18 26.85 -1.52
CA SER A 155 -5.44 25.85 -0.79
C SER A 155 -4.72 24.94 -1.77
N TRP A 156 -3.45 24.68 -1.51
CA TRP A 156 -2.64 23.72 -2.26
C TRP A 156 -2.17 22.61 -1.35
N LEU A 157 -1.90 21.47 -1.97
CA LEU A 157 -1.51 20.23 -1.33
C LEU A 157 -0.09 19.92 -1.76
N SER A 158 0.74 19.45 -0.83
CA SER A 158 2.10 18.98 -1.13
C SER A 158 2.45 17.72 -0.36
N LEU A 159 3.47 17.01 -0.83
CA LEU A 159 3.95 15.80 -0.17
C LEU A 159 4.77 16.14 1.09
N THR A 160 4.57 15.34 2.13
CA THR A 160 5.49 15.26 3.27
C THR A 160 6.71 14.43 2.89
N GLN A 161 7.74 14.41 3.74
CA GLN A 161 8.88 13.52 3.55
C GLN A 161 8.44 12.04 3.56
N LYS A 162 7.54 11.68 4.48
CA LYS A 162 6.93 10.35 4.55
C LYS A 162 6.20 9.98 3.25
N GLY A 163 5.47 10.93 2.66
CA GLY A 163 4.80 10.75 1.36
C GLY A 163 5.78 10.49 0.21
N ARG A 164 6.86 11.27 0.14
CA ARG A 164 7.93 11.06 -0.85
C ARG A 164 8.61 9.71 -0.70
N ASP A 165 8.91 9.31 0.54
CA ASP A 165 9.54 8.03 0.79
C ASP A 165 8.62 6.85 0.47
N MET A 166 7.31 6.98 0.77
CA MET A 166 6.31 5.98 0.37
C MET A 166 6.23 5.82 -1.15
N LEU A 167 6.30 6.92 -1.91
CA LEU A 167 6.27 6.87 -3.37
C LEU A 167 7.44 6.12 -3.97
N LYS A 168 8.65 6.20 -3.38
CA LYS A 168 9.80 5.40 -3.83
C LYS A 168 9.52 3.90 -3.80
N TYR A 169 8.72 3.43 -2.85
CA TYR A 169 8.32 2.02 -2.78
C TYR A 169 7.20 1.66 -3.77
N LEU A 170 6.41 2.64 -4.22
CA LEU A 170 5.29 2.47 -5.16
C LEU A 170 5.69 2.63 -6.64
N ASP A 171 6.79 3.34 -6.90
CA ASP A 171 7.40 3.53 -8.22
C ASP A 171 8.49 2.50 -8.52
N MET A 172 8.69 1.51 -7.63
CA MET A 172 9.32 0.26 -8.03
C MET A 172 8.37 -0.43 -9.00
N ASP A 173 8.59 -0.21 -10.29
CA ASP A 173 7.91 -0.88 -11.37
C ASP A 173 7.83 -2.39 -11.08
N PHE A 174 6.62 -2.91 -10.86
CA PHE A 174 6.31 -4.32 -11.10
C PHE A 174 6.24 -4.58 -12.62
N SER A 175 7.22 -4.07 -13.38
CA SER A 175 7.39 -4.33 -14.81
C SER A 175 7.89 -5.75 -15.10
N CYS A 176 8.03 -6.60 -14.07
CA CYS A 176 8.20 -8.03 -14.24
C CYS A 176 6.84 -8.71 -14.47
N GLU A 177 6.54 -8.89 -15.77
CA GLU A 177 5.86 -10.05 -16.36
C GLU A 177 4.40 -10.31 -15.99
N ILE A 178 3.49 -9.72 -16.78
CA ILE A 178 2.44 -10.52 -17.42
C ILE A 178 2.73 -10.49 -18.92
N ARG A 179 3.67 -11.33 -19.35
CA ARG A 179 3.72 -11.79 -20.74
C ARG A 179 2.76 -12.98 -20.83
N ASN A 180 1.61 -12.77 -21.47
CA ASN A 180 0.88 -13.85 -22.12
C ASN A 180 1.67 -14.29 -23.36
#